data_AF-A0A7G9TEQ8-F1
#
_entry.id   AF-A0A7G9TEQ8-F1
#
_cell.length_a   1.000
_cell.length_b   1.000
_cell.length_c   1.000
_cell.angle_alpha   90.00
_cell.angle_beta   90.00
_cell.angle_gamma   90.00
#
_symmetry.space_group_name_H-M   'P 1'
#
loop_
_entity.id
_entity.type
_entity.pdbx_description
1 polymer ?
#
loop_
_entity_poly.entity_id
_entity_poly.type
_entity_poly.pdbx_seq_one_letter_code
_entity_poly.pdbx_strand_id
1 'polypeptide(L)'
;MRTTMQVCTWLVLMASVLAPSLSLAQDGPPPEVPGRVESDPQLAAASRAWHDAWRANVEAHLRTVAARGTARDLLVAGWLWPRSDDDADTQARAWLQAAHAASRGDDPLVDWALLDACATNDARCDRSLLLQRLMAADPGNAERLLAAYADAVQRRDMAAAERYWQAAAAATHYRTHFSDVGLLMATTLRQVPAPPLDPALAVAIGEDLGIGRAATPQDMADVAVMAITAAIAIPTLQPIMQRCRAQVGALPADARTACKRIYTLLAADDSIMIGPAIALPQLVQWADGDVEREAARERLRQFAWAYENVMQLYQRPAAARHLPADYVDVFLRDGELAAMRHQLQANGIAGEPPAGWLPDSPEHRALLTGEPPTAP
;
A
#
# COMPACT_ATOMS: atom_id res chain seq x y z
N MET A 1 -16.04 -24.55 7.78
CA MET A 1 -16.38 -23.12 7.55
C MET A 1 -15.83 -22.21 8.67
N ARG A 2 -14.61 -22.45 9.17
CA ARG A 2 -13.93 -21.61 10.19
C ARG A 2 -12.66 -20.93 9.66
N THR A 3 -12.35 -21.09 8.38
CA THR A 3 -11.09 -20.67 7.73
C THR A 3 -11.17 -19.32 7.02
N THR A 4 -12.36 -18.79 6.76
CA THR A 4 -12.54 -17.54 5.99
C THR A 4 -12.27 -16.27 6.81
N MET A 5 -12.33 -16.36 8.15
CA MET A 5 -12.08 -15.23 9.05
C MET A 5 -10.61 -15.01 9.40
N GLN A 6 -9.72 -15.97 9.10
CA GLN A 6 -8.30 -15.85 9.44
C GLN A 6 -7.54 -14.99 8.43
N VAL A 7 -7.88 -15.03 7.14
CA VAL A 7 -7.11 -14.33 6.08
C VAL A 7 -7.28 -12.80 6.10
N CYS A 8 -8.49 -12.29 6.38
CA CYS A 8 -8.70 -10.85 6.59
C CYS A 8 -7.99 -10.32 7.85
N THR A 9 -7.75 -11.20 8.82
CA THR A 9 -7.01 -10.88 10.03
C THR A 9 -5.50 -10.80 9.73
N TRP A 10 -4.99 -11.52 8.73
CA TRP A 10 -3.57 -11.52 8.33
C TRP A 10 -3.13 -10.23 7.62
N LEU A 11 -3.84 -9.75 6.59
CA LEU A 11 -3.46 -8.49 5.91
C LEU A 11 -3.58 -7.27 6.83
N VAL A 12 -4.56 -7.27 7.74
CA VAL A 12 -4.75 -6.22 8.73
C VAL A 12 -3.77 -6.36 9.90
N LEU A 13 -3.38 -7.57 10.35
CA LEU A 13 -2.29 -7.74 11.34
C LEU A 13 -0.92 -7.38 10.77
N MET A 14 -0.63 -7.73 9.51
CA MET A 14 0.59 -7.34 8.80
C MET A 14 0.73 -5.81 8.80
N ALA A 15 -0.39 -5.11 8.65
CA ALA A 15 -0.47 -3.66 8.65
C ALA A 15 -0.42 -3.01 10.05
N SER A 16 -0.90 -3.69 11.10
CA SER A 16 -1.11 -3.09 12.42
C SER A 16 -0.15 -3.56 13.52
N VAL A 17 0.63 -4.63 13.32
CA VAL A 17 1.63 -5.11 14.30
C VAL A 17 3.07 -4.77 13.88
N LEU A 18 3.32 -4.43 12.60
CA LEU A 18 4.67 -4.32 12.04
C LEU A 18 5.13 -2.88 11.71
N ALA A 19 4.42 -1.89 12.25
CA ALA A 19 4.54 -0.47 11.90
C ALA A 19 5.85 0.26 12.30
N PRO A 20 6.93 -0.35 12.82
CA PRO A 20 8.21 0.35 12.83
C PRO A 20 9.35 -0.33 12.07
N SER A 21 9.18 -1.49 11.44
CA SER A 21 10.31 -2.22 10.86
C SER A 21 10.14 -2.49 9.37
N LEU A 22 10.68 -1.56 8.55
CA LEU A 22 11.02 -1.77 7.14
C LEU A 22 11.80 -3.09 6.90
N SER A 23 12.44 -3.66 7.92
CA SER A 23 13.10 -4.97 7.88
C SER A 23 12.14 -6.13 7.57
N LEU A 24 10.88 -6.09 8.03
CA LEU A 24 9.93 -7.19 7.77
C LEU A 24 9.34 -7.17 6.35
N ALA A 25 9.36 -6.02 5.68
CA ALA A 25 9.05 -5.93 4.26
C ALA A 25 10.16 -6.56 3.40
N GLN A 26 11.38 -6.68 3.94
CA GLN A 26 12.51 -7.34 3.28
C GLN A 26 12.60 -8.83 3.63
N ASP A 27 12.14 -9.24 4.82
CA ASP A 27 12.21 -10.63 5.29
C ASP A 27 10.93 -11.46 5.07
N GLY A 28 9.76 -10.82 4.92
CA GLY A 28 8.46 -11.50 4.81
C GLY A 28 8.04 -12.25 6.09
N PRO A 29 6.74 -12.60 6.26
CA PRO A 29 6.35 -13.53 7.33
C PRO A 29 6.81 -14.95 6.98
N PRO A 30 7.27 -15.77 7.96
CA PRO A 30 7.55 -17.17 7.69
C PRO A 30 6.24 -17.87 7.26
N PRO A 31 6.21 -18.58 6.13
CA PRO A 31 4.99 -19.25 5.70
C PRO A 31 4.62 -20.38 6.68
N GLU A 32 3.32 -20.60 6.90
CA GLU A 32 2.79 -21.68 7.76
C GLU A 32 3.19 -23.09 7.27
N VAL A 33 3.63 -23.19 6.01
CA VAL A 33 4.37 -24.31 5.43
C VAL A 33 5.57 -23.72 4.69
N PRO A 34 6.82 -24.11 5.01
CA PRO A 34 7.98 -23.67 4.26
C PRO A 34 7.76 -23.91 2.76
N GLY A 35 7.94 -22.87 1.94
CA GLY A 35 7.92 -22.96 0.49
C GLY A 35 8.94 -23.99 0.00
N ARG A 36 8.90 -24.30 -1.30
CA ARG A 36 9.85 -25.24 -1.90
C ARG A 36 11.30 -24.76 -1.72
N VAL A 37 11.53 -23.45 -1.74
CA VAL A 37 12.85 -22.86 -1.51
C VAL A 37 13.36 -23.10 -0.08
N GLU A 38 12.51 -22.97 0.95
CA GLU A 38 12.92 -23.15 2.34
C GLU A 38 13.06 -24.62 2.75
N SER A 39 12.25 -25.50 2.13
CA SER A 39 12.21 -26.93 2.46
C SER A 39 13.32 -27.75 1.80
N ASP A 40 13.89 -27.30 0.68
CA ASP A 40 15.03 -27.94 0.00
C ASP A 40 16.36 -27.25 0.36
N PRO A 41 17.30 -27.93 1.04
CA PRO A 41 18.57 -27.34 1.44
C PRO A 41 19.42 -26.78 0.29
N GLN A 42 19.35 -27.37 -0.91
CA GLN A 42 20.09 -26.90 -2.08
C GLN A 42 19.47 -25.62 -2.62
N LEU A 43 18.14 -25.56 -2.72
CA LEU A 43 17.42 -24.35 -3.12
C LEU A 43 17.60 -23.23 -2.09
N ALA A 44 17.55 -23.55 -0.80
CA ALA A 44 17.80 -22.59 0.26
C ALA A 44 19.23 -22.01 0.19
N ALA A 45 20.23 -22.84 -0.11
CA ALA A 45 21.61 -22.38 -0.28
C ALA A 45 21.78 -21.51 -1.54
N ALA A 46 21.18 -21.91 -2.66
CA ALA A 46 21.18 -21.12 -3.89
C ALA A 46 20.46 -19.77 -3.70
N SER A 47 19.32 -19.78 -3.00
CA SER A 47 18.57 -18.58 -2.63
C SER A 47 19.42 -17.63 -1.79
N ARG A 48 20.08 -18.13 -0.73
CA ARG A 48 20.99 -17.31 0.09
C ARG A 48 22.13 -16.70 -0.74
N ALA A 49 22.79 -17.50 -1.58
CA ALA A 49 23.89 -17.02 -2.42
C ALA A 49 23.43 -15.92 -3.40
N TRP A 50 22.23 -16.07 -3.98
CA TRP A 50 21.64 -15.04 -4.84
C TRP A 50 21.32 -13.76 -4.06
N HIS A 51 20.68 -13.87 -2.89
CA HIS A 51 20.34 -12.72 -2.04
C HIS A 51 21.59 -11.98 -1.56
N ASP A 52 22.66 -12.68 -1.19
CA ASP A 52 23.91 -12.05 -0.76
C ASP A 52 24.58 -11.28 -1.91
N ALA A 53 24.61 -11.85 -3.12
CA ALA A 53 25.13 -11.18 -4.30
C ALA A 53 24.27 -9.96 -4.70
N TRP A 54 22.94 -10.10 -4.65
CA TRP A 54 22.02 -9.01 -4.92
C TRP A 54 22.18 -7.89 -3.89
N ARG A 55 22.23 -8.22 -2.59
CA ARG A 55 22.45 -7.27 -1.50
C ARG A 55 23.73 -6.47 -1.71
N ALA A 56 24.84 -7.14 -2.05
CA ALA A 56 26.11 -6.46 -2.33
C ALA A 56 26.00 -5.46 -3.50
N ASN A 57 25.30 -5.83 -4.57
CA ASN A 57 25.06 -4.93 -5.72
C ASN A 57 24.16 -3.75 -5.35
N VAL A 58 23.09 -3.99 -4.58
CA VAL A 58 22.20 -2.95 -4.06
C VAL A 58 22.98 -1.99 -3.19
N GLU A 59 23.75 -2.46 -2.22
CA GLU A 59 24.55 -1.60 -1.35
C GLU A 59 25.56 -0.74 -2.13
N ALA A 60 26.28 -1.33 -3.08
CA ALA A 60 27.23 -0.60 -3.92
C ALA A 60 26.54 0.50 -4.74
N HIS A 61 25.37 0.19 -5.30
CA HIS A 61 24.56 1.16 -6.04
C HIS A 61 24.04 2.28 -5.14
N LEU A 62 23.45 1.94 -3.99
CA LEU A 62 22.87 2.93 -3.07
C LEU A 62 23.93 3.85 -2.45
N ARG A 63 25.15 3.36 -2.20
CA ARG A 63 26.28 4.23 -1.83
C ARG A 63 26.59 5.26 -2.93
N THR A 64 26.52 4.87 -4.19
CA THR A 64 26.72 5.77 -5.34
C THR A 64 25.57 6.77 -5.48
N VAL A 65 24.34 6.33 -5.26
CA VAL A 65 23.16 7.21 -5.23
C VAL A 65 23.29 8.22 -4.09
N ALA A 66 23.52 7.78 -2.86
CA ALA A 66 23.68 8.64 -1.69
C ALA A 66 24.83 9.66 -1.85
N ALA A 67 25.92 9.29 -2.53
CA ALA A 67 27.06 10.18 -2.78
C ALA A 67 26.71 11.41 -3.65
N ARG A 68 25.59 11.40 -4.38
CA ARG A 68 25.09 12.57 -5.12
C ARG A 68 24.60 13.68 -4.19
N GLY A 69 24.22 13.33 -2.96
CA GLY A 69 23.91 14.29 -1.89
C GLY A 69 22.61 15.09 -2.05
N THR A 70 21.77 14.79 -3.05
CA THR A 70 20.44 15.42 -3.15
C THR A 70 19.50 14.82 -2.11
N ALA A 71 18.49 15.58 -1.67
CA ALA A 71 17.53 15.10 -0.69
C ALA A 71 16.79 13.83 -1.20
N ARG A 72 16.46 13.80 -2.49
CA ARG A 72 15.80 12.66 -3.14
C ARG A 72 16.69 11.41 -3.20
N ASP A 73 17.95 11.57 -3.60
CA ASP A 73 18.91 10.45 -3.67
C ASP A 73 19.20 9.88 -2.27
N LEU A 74 19.39 10.75 -1.26
CA LEU A 74 19.61 10.32 0.13
C LEU A 74 18.38 9.62 0.70
N LEU A 75 17.18 10.11 0.40
CA LEU A 75 15.92 9.50 0.83
C LEU A 75 15.77 8.08 0.27
N VAL A 76 15.88 7.93 -1.06
CA VAL A 76 15.69 6.61 -1.69
C VAL A 76 16.80 5.64 -1.29
N ALA A 77 18.02 6.11 -1.07
CA ALA A 77 19.11 5.30 -0.53
C ALA A 77 18.80 4.82 0.89
N GLY A 78 18.28 5.69 1.77
CA GLY A 78 17.90 5.32 3.13
C GLY A 78 16.75 4.32 3.21
N TRP A 79 15.78 4.39 2.29
CA TRP A 79 14.65 3.46 2.23
C TRP A 79 15.01 2.09 1.65
N LEU A 80 15.83 2.07 0.60
CA LEU A 80 16.22 0.83 -0.07
C LEU A 80 17.40 0.13 0.60
N TRP A 81 18.02 0.73 1.62
CA TRP A 81 19.17 0.14 2.30
C TRP A 81 18.78 -1.20 2.95
N PRO A 82 19.50 -2.30 2.67
CA PRO A 82 19.25 -3.58 3.31
C PRO A 82 19.52 -3.52 4.82
N ARG A 83 18.53 -3.85 5.66
CA ARG A 83 18.62 -3.71 7.12
C ARG A 83 19.03 -5.03 7.79
N SER A 84 20.28 -5.45 7.54
CA SER A 84 20.81 -6.72 8.04
C SER A 84 21.26 -6.69 9.51
N ASP A 85 21.59 -5.51 10.04
CA ASP A 85 22.18 -5.31 11.36
C ASP A 85 22.03 -3.85 11.85
N ASP A 86 22.45 -3.60 13.08
CA ASP A 86 22.38 -2.27 13.73
C ASP A 86 23.20 -1.19 12.99
N ASP A 87 24.30 -1.56 12.34
CA ASP A 87 25.15 -0.63 11.59
C ASP A 87 24.45 -0.21 10.30
N ALA A 88 23.84 -1.16 9.60
CA ALA A 88 23.01 -0.91 8.42
C ALA A 88 21.79 -0.03 8.77
N ASP A 89 21.13 -0.29 9.88
CA ASP A 89 20.05 0.57 10.39
C ASP A 89 20.51 1.98 10.73
N THR A 90 21.74 2.11 11.25
CA THR A 90 22.34 3.41 11.53
C THR A 90 22.66 4.18 10.25
N GLN A 91 23.19 3.50 9.23
CA GLN A 91 23.47 4.09 7.93
C GLN A 91 22.20 4.56 7.22
N ALA A 92 21.16 3.73 7.19
CA ALA A 92 19.86 4.07 6.62
C ALA A 92 19.27 5.33 7.30
N ARG A 93 19.27 5.38 8.63
CA ARG A 93 18.82 6.55 9.40
C ARG A 93 19.67 7.79 9.13
N ALA A 94 20.99 7.64 9.01
CA ALA A 94 21.88 8.76 8.71
C ALA A 94 21.56 9.39 7.35
N TRP A 95 21.27 8.59 6.32
CA TRP A 95 20.84 9.12 5.02
C TRP A 95 19.47 9.76 5.06
N LEU A 96 18.49 9.19 5.76
CA LEU A 96 17.18 9.83 5.96
C LEU A 96 17.30 11.18 6.68
N GLN A 97 18.17 11.28 7.69
CA GLN A 97 18.46 12.54 8.38
C GLN A 97 19.17 13.55 7.47
N ALA A 98 20.13 13.10 6.66
CA ALA A 98 20.80 13.95 5.68
C ALA A 98 19.83 14.43 4.59
N ALA A 99 18.88 13.58 4.16
CA ALA A 99 17.82 13.96 3.23
C ALA A 99 16.94 15.08 3.81
N HIS A 100 16.55 14.96 5.09
CA HIS A 100 15.81 16.02 5.78
C HIS A 100 16.60 17.34 5.83
N ALA A 101 17.88 17.28 6.19
CA ALA A 101 18.75 18.47 6.23
C ALA A 101 18.97 19.10 4.84
N ALA A 102 18.97 18.28 3.78
CA ALA A 102 19.13 18.73 2.40
C ALA A 102 17.83 19.26 1.79
N SER A 103 16.65 18.85 2.29
CA SER A 103 15.36 19.27 1.73
C SER A 103 15.15 20.78 1.82
N ARG A 104 14.85 21.39 0.67
CA ARG A 104 14.53 22.81 0.55
C ARG A 104 13.04 23.07 0.31
N GLY A 105 12.22 22.02 0.24
CA GLY A 105 10.79 22.12 -0.09
C GLY A 105 10.51 22.29 -1.59
N ASP A 106 11.49 21.95 -2.42
CA ASP A 106 11.43 21.96 -3.88
C ASP A 106 10.92 20.65 -4.49
N ASP A 107 10.93 19.56 -3.71
CA ASP A 107 10.44 18.24 -4.10
C ASP A 107 9.35 17.74 -3.12
N PRO A 108 8.06 17.90 -3.46
CA PRO A 108 6.95 17.49 -2.59
C PRO A 108 6.94 15.99 -2.27
N LEU A 109 7.51 15.15 -3.13
CA LEU A 109 7.60 13.71 -2.86
C LEU A 109 8.59 13.44 -1.72
N VAL A 110 9.69 14.19 -1.69
CA VAL A 110 10.68 14.12 -0.60
C VAL A 110 10.08 14.60 0.71
N ASP A 111 9.38 15.74 0.70
CA ASP A 111 8.74 16.25 1.92
C ASP A 111 7.68 15.29 2.47
N TRP A 112 6.95 14.59 1.59
CA TRP A 112 5.97 13.57 1.99
C TRP A 112 6.63 12.37 2.65
N ALA A 113 7.64 11.84 1.97
CA ALA A 113 8.42 10.72 2.41
C ALA A 113 9.07 10.98 3.78
N LEU A 114 9.62 12.18 3.95
CA LEU A 114 10.19 12.63 5.21
C LEU A 114 9.11 12.75 6.28
N LEU A 115 7.92 13.28 5.95
CA LEU A 115 6.81 13.38 6.90
C LEU A 115 6.43 12.00 7.45
N ASP A 116 6.42 10.96 6.63
CA ASP A 116 6.13 9.59 7.09
C ASP A 116 7.26 9.01 7.94
N ALA A 117 8.52 9.24 7.54
CA ALA A 117 9.70 8.78 8.28
C ALA A 117 9.92 9.50 9.63
N CYS A 118 9.30 10.68 9.83
CA CYS A 118 9.48 11.47 11.03
C CYS A 118 8.62 10.96 12.19
N ALA A 119 9.23 10.32 13.19
CA ALA A 119 8.55 10.06 14.45
C ALA A 119 8.04 11.38 15.06
N THR A 120 6.81 11.39 15.60
CA THR A 120 6.16 12.64 16.03
C THR A 120 6.91 13.42 17.12
N ASN A 121 7.81 12.77 17.84
CA ASN A 121 8.60 13.36 18.92
C ASN A 121 10.10 13.48 18.60
N ASP A 122 10.52 13.28 17.35
CA ASP A 122 11.92 13.49 16.98
C ASP A 122 12.18 14.99 16.76
N ALA A 123 12.90 15.61 17.71
CA ALA A 123 13.29 17.02 17.64
C ALA A 123 14.14 17.37 16.40
N ARG A 124 14.62 16.36 15.67
CA ARG A 124 15.39 16.52 14.42
C ARG A 124 14.50 16.66 13.17
N CYS A 125 13.18 16.47 13.30
CA CYS A 125 12.24 16.66 12.21
C CYS A 125 11.18 17.70 12.52
N ASP A 126 11.11 18.74 11.68
CA ASP A 126 10.05 19.75 11.77
C ASP A 126 8.82 19.30 10.96
N ARG A 127 8.01 18.43 11.58
CA ARG A 127 6.77 17.93 10.99
C ARG A 127 5.81 19.05 10.59
N SER A 128 5.78 20.15 11.36
CA SER A 128 4.90 21.28 11.08
C SER A 128 5.30 21.99 9.79
N LEU A 129 6.61 22.19 9.58
CA LEU A 129 7.14 22.74 8.33
C LEU A 129 6.86 21.82 7.12
N LEU A 130 7.06 20.51 7.27
CA LEU A 130 6.77 19.54 6.20
C LEU A 130 5.28 19.56 5.82
N LEU A 131 4.38 19.49 6.81
CA LEU A 131 2.93 19.59 6.58
C LEU A 131 2.57 20.90 5.89
N GLN A 132 3.15 22.03 6.32
CA GLN A 132 2.90 23.32 5.69
C GLN A 132 3.33 23.35 4.22
N ARG A 133 4.52 22.84 3.90
CA ARG A 133 5.01 22.77 2.52
C ARG A 133 4.15 21.86 1.65
N LEU A 134 3.77 20.69 2.17
CA LEU A 134 2.94 19.73 1.45
C LEU A 134 1.54 20.28 1.17
N MET A 135 0.90 20.92 2.15
CA MET A 135 -0.41 21.56 1.94
C MET A 135 -0.33 22.74 0.97
N ALA A 136 0.82 23.42 0.88
CA ALA A 136 1.03 24.50 -0.09
C ALA A 136 1.32 23.97 -1.51
N ALA A 137 2.02 22.83 -1.62
CA ALA A 137 2.35 22.19 -2.90
C ALA A 137 1.12 21.54 -3.56
N ASP A 138 0.19 21.03 -2.76
CA ASP A 138 -1.03 20.36 -3.25
C ASP A 138 -2.29 20.85 -2.50
N PRO A 139 -2.70 22.10 -2.73
CA PRO A 139 -3.84 22.68 -2.03
C PRO A 139 -5.13 21.97 -2.47
N GLY A 140 -5.83 21.36 -1.52
CA GLY A 140 -7.09 20.65 -1.76
C GLY A 140 -6.95 19.13 -1.83
N ASN A 141 -5.79 18.56 -1.53
CA ASN A 141 -5.63 17.14 -1.26
C ASN A 141 -6.07 16.79 0.16
N ALA A 142 -7.11 15.98 0.29
CA ALA A 142 -7.66 15.54 1.56
C ALA A 142 -6.66 14.73 2.40
N GLU A 143 -5.76 13.96 1.78
CA GLU A 143 -4.77 13.17 2.52
C GLU A 143 -3.86 14.07 3.38
N ARG A 144 -3.40 15.19 2.81
CA ARG A 144 -2.53 16.17 3.50
C ARG A 144 -3.21 16.82 4.69
N LEU A 145 -4.47 17.16 4.51
CA LEU A 145 -5.31 17.76 5.54
C LEU A 145 -5.61 16.75 6.65
N LEU A 146 -5.78 15.48 6.32
CA LEU A 146 -5.95 14.41 7.31
C LEU A 146 -4.68 14.10 8.09
N ALA A 147 -3.50 14.19 7.44
CA ALA A 147 -2.22 14.10 8.13
C ALA A 147 -2.03 15.28 9.11
N ALA A 148 -2.40 16.50 8.69
CA ALA A 148 -2.38 17.69 9.56
C ALA A 148 -3.40 17.60 10.71
N TYR A 149 -4.56 16.99 10.46
CA TYR A 149 -5.54 16.67 11.50
C TYR A 149 -4.94 15.71 12.54
N ALA A 150 -4.31 14.62 12.11
CA ALA A 150 -3.71 13.62 13.00
C ALA A 150 -2.59 14.24 13.87
N ASP A 151 -1.73 15.07 13.26
CA ASP A 151 -0.71 15.83 13.97
C ASP A 151 -1.29 16.78 15.03
N ALA A 152 -2.35 17.53 14.66
CA ALA A 152 -3.02 18.44 15.59
C ALA A 152 -3.69 17.69 16.76
N VAL A 153 -4.32 16.54 16.50
CA VAL A 153 -4.88 15.66 17.56
C VAL A 153 -3.77 15.21 18.50
N GLN A 154 -2.62 14.79 17.96
CA GLN A 154 -1.50 14.34 18.77
C GLN A 154 -0.90 15.47 19.64
N ARG A 155 -0.83 16.69 19.10
CA ARG A 155 -0.45 17.91 19.85
C ARG A 155 -1.56 18.42 20.79
N ARG A 156 -2.72 17.76 20.83
CA ARG A 156 -3.91 18.15 21.60
C ARG A 156 -4.46 19.53 21.22
N ASP A 157 -4.19 20.00 20.01
CA ASP A 157 -4.74 21.23 19.45
C ASP A 157 -6.05 20.91 18.72
N MET A 158 -7.13 20.80 19.51
CA MET A 158 -8.44 20.41 18.98
C MET A 158 -9.05 21.45 18.03
N ALA A 159 -8.68 22.72 18.18
CA ALA A 159 -9.15 23.78 17.29
C ALA A 159 -8.47 23.68 15.91
N ALA A 160 -7.16 23.40 15.86
CA ALA A 160 -6.49 23.10 14.60
C ALA A 160 -6.99 21.80 13.98
N ALA A 161 -7.17 20.74 14.79
CA ALA A 161 -7.71 19.47 14.32
C ALA A 161 -9.06 19.68 13.63
N GLU A 162 -10.01 20.37 14.27
CA GLU A 162 -11.33 20.59 13.64
C GLU A 162 -11.23 21.37 12.34
N ARG A 163 -10.38 22.40 12.26
CA ARG A 163 -10.17 23.15 11.01
C ARG A 163 -9.65 22.26 9.89
N TYR A 164 -8.65 21.42 10.17
CA TYR A 164 -8.11 20.49 9.17
C TYR A 164 -9.12 19.43 8.75
N TRP A 165 -9.94 18.94 9.68
CA TRP A 165 -11.03 18.01 9.36
C TRP A 165 -12.06 18.63 8.41
N GLN A 166 -12.54 19.84 8.70
CA GLN A 166 -13.49 20.55 7.84
C GLN A 166 -12.88 20.89 6.48
N ALA A 167 -11.60 21.27 6.45
CA ALA A 167 -10.87 21.49 5.21
C ALA A 167 -10.77 20.19 4.39
N ALA A 168 -10.47 19.05 5.02
CA ALA A 168 -10.43 17.75 4.34
C ALA A 168 -11.80 17.35 3.77
N ALA A 169 -12.89 17.67 4.47
CA ALA A 169 -14.26 17.44 3.97
C ALA A 169 -14.64 18.36 2.80
N ALA A 170 -13.99 19.52 2.69
CA ALA A 170 -14.15 20.49 1.59
C ALA A 170 -13.08 20.35 0.49
N ALA A 171 -12.19 19.35 0.60
CA ALA A 171 -11.14 19.08 -0.36
C ALA A 171 -11.70 18.68 -1.74
N THR A 172 -10.88 18.85 -2.78
CA THR A 172 -11.28 18.57 -4.16
C THR A 172 -10.88 17.17 -4.61
N HIS A 173 -9.87 16.58 -3.98
CA HIS A 173 -9.36 15.27 -4.34
C HIS A 173 -8.70 14.59 -3.13
N TYR A 174 -8.47 13.29 -3.25
CA TYR A 174 -7.65 12.49 -2.35
C TYR A 174 -6.63 11.76 -3.21
N ARG A 175 -5.35 11.92 -2.90
CA ARG A 175 -4.28 11.24 -3.64
C ARG A 175 -3.23 10.76 -2.67
N THR A 176 -3.09 9.44 -2.53
CA THR A 176 -1.88 8.90 -1.93
C THR A 176 -0.71 9.02 -2.91
N HIS A 177 0.47 9.38 -2.41
CA HIS A 177 1.71 9.38 -3.22
C HIS A 177 2.38 8.00 -3.25
N PHE A 178 1.59 6.97 -2.98
CA PHE A 178 2.00 5.58 -2.91
C PHE A 178 2.69 5.13 -4.21
N SER A 179 2.02 5.33 -5.34
CA SER A 179 2.52 5.01 -6.67
C SER A 179 3.78 5.80 -7.03
N ASP A 180 3.85 7.09 -6.66
CA ASP A 180 5.01 7.95 -6.94
C ASP A 180 6.27 7.47 -6.19
N VAL A 181 6.10 7.05 -4.93
CA VAL A 181 7.20 6.51 -4.13
C VAL A 181 7.59 5.11 -4.58
N GLY A 182 6.64 4.25 -4.89
CA GLY A 182 6.92 2.94 -5.48
C GLY A 182 7.68 3.06 -6.81
N LEU A 183 7.31 4.03 -7.66
CA LEU A 183 8.01 4.30 -8.92
C LEU A 183 9.43 4.82 -8.70
N LEU A 184 9.65 5.70 -7.71
CA LEU A 184 10.99 6.16 -7.33
C LEU A 184 11.88 4.99 -6.90
N MET A 185 11.36 4.09 -6.07
CA MET A 185 12.07 2.90 -5.59
C MET A 185 12.36 1.93 -6.74
N ALA A 186 11.36 1.59 -7.56
CA ALA A 186 11.51 0.71 -8.71
C ALA A 186 12.54 1.24 -9.70
N THR A 187 12.48 2.53 -10.04
CA THR A 187 13.42 3.15 -10.98
C THR A 187 14.86 3.12 -10.46
N THR A 188 15.04 3.17 -9.14
CA THR A 188 16.35 3.05 -8.51
C THR A 188 16.84 1.61 -8.53
N LEU A 189 16.03 0.65 -8.09
CA LEU A 189 16.43 -0.77 -8.04
C LEU A 189 16.66 -1.38 -9.44
N ARG A 190 15.94 -0.94 -10.47
CA ARG A 190 16.14 -1.40 -11.85
C ARG A 190 17.51 -1.05 -12.44
N GLN A 191 18.25 -0.11 -11.82
CA GLN A 191 19.62 0.23 -12.21
C GLN A 191 20.66 -0.68 -11.56
N VAL A 192 20.25 -1.53 -10.61
CA VAL A 192 21.15 -2.46 -9.94
C VAL A 192 21.31 -3.71 -10.80
N PRO A 193 22.56 -4.16 -11.10
CA PRO A 193 22.78 -5.41 -11.80
C PRO A 193 22.22 -6.58 -10.98
N ALA A 194 21.21 -7.27 -11.49
CA ALA A 194 20.63 -8.42 -10.82
C ALA A 194 21.44 -9.70 -11.14
N PRO A 195 21.91 -10.47 -10.13
CA PRO A 195 22.56 -11.74 -10.39
C PRO A 195 21.63 -12.70 -11.14
N PRO A 196 22.15 -13.58 -12.00
CA PRO A 196 21.32 -14.60 -12.64
C PRO A 196 20.75 -15.56 -11.59
N LEU A 197 19.48 -15.93 -11.74
CA LEU A 197 18.87 -16.99 -10.94
C LEU A 197 19.27 -18.36 -11.50
N ASP A 198 19.60 -19.29 -10.61
CA ASP A 198 19.69 -20.71 -10.98
C ASP A 198 18.33 -21.18 -11.53
N PRO A 199 18.25 -21.98 -12.61
CA PRO A 199 16.98 -22.38 -13.20
C PRO A 199 16.04 -23.14 -12.25
N ALA A 200 16.57 -24.00 -11.35
CA ALA A 200 15.75 -24.73 -10.40
C ALA A 200 15.23 -23.79 -9.30
N LEU A 201 16.07 -22.86 -8.85
CA LEU A 201 15.68 -21.79 -7.93
C LEU A 201 14.60 -20.89 -8.55
N ALA A 202 14.76 -20.48 -9.81
CA ALA A 202 13.80 -19.64 -10.51
C ALA A 202 12.41 -20.29 -10.60
N VAL A 203 12.34 -21.59 -10.90
CA VAL A 203 11.08 -22.35 -10.89
C VAL A 203 10.47 -22.39 -9.48
N ALA A 204 11.26 -22.72 -8.46
CA ALA A 204 10.76 -22.81 -7.09
C ALA A 204 10.24 -21.46 -6.56
N ILE A 205 10.96 -20.37 -6.80
CA ILE A 205 10.49 -19.02 -6.45
C ILE A 205 9.19 -18.68 -7.20
N GLY A 206 9.11 -19.02 -8.49
CA GLY A 206 7.90 -18.81 -9.28
C GLY A 206 6.68 -19.57 -8.75
N GLU A 207 6.91 -20.76 -8.22
CA GLU A 207 5.89 -21.58 -7.54
C GLU A 207 5.48 -20.94 -6.21
N ASP A 208 6.45 -20.64 -5.34
CA ASP A 208 6.25 -20.09 -3.99
C ASP A 208 5.54 -18.72 -4.03
N LEU A 209 5.95 -17.83 -4.95
CA LEU A 209 5.32 -16.53 -5.17
C LEU A 209 4.06 -16.60 -6.02
N GLY A 210 3.83 -17.71 -6.72
CA GLY A 210 2.62 -17.87 -7.51
C GLY A 210 2.56 -17.15 -8.84
N ILE A 211 3.70 -16.93 -9.48
CA ILE A 211 3.81 -16.16 -10.72
C ILE A 211 3.26 -16.95 -11.92
N GLY A 212 3.26 -18.29 -11.84
CA GLY A 212 2.82 -19.16 -12.93
C GLY A 212 3.86 -19.41 -14.01
N ARG A 213 5.11 -19.03 -13.74
CA ARG A 213 6.30 -19.23 -14.56
C ARG A 213 7.53 -19.19 -13.65
N ALA A 214 8.69 -19.58 -14.17
CA ALA A 214 9.95 -19.33 -13.49
C ALA A 214 10.12 -17.83 -13.21
N ALA A 215 10.57 -17.50 -12.00
CA ALA A 215 10.89 -16.15 -11.61
C ALA A 215 12.11 -15.63 -12.38
N THR A 216 12.08 -14.35 -12.65
CA THR A 216 13.18 -13.59 -13.25
C THR A 216 13.85 -12.76 -12.16
N PRO A 217 15.09 -12.29 -12.37
CA PRO A 217 15.71 -11.36 -11.43
C PRO A 217 14.91 -10.06 -11.25
N GLN A 218 14.15 -9.65 -12.27
CA GLN A 218 13.25 -8.49 -12.18
C GLN A 218 12.08 -8.74 -11.23
N ASP A 219 11.48 -9.94 -11.24
CA ASP A 219 10.39 -10.29 -10.32
C ASP A 219 10.83 -10.15 -8.86
N MET A 220 12.09 -10.49 -8.55
CA MET A 220 12.63 -10.36 -7.19
C MET A 220 12.74 -8.89 -6.75
N ALA A 221 13.20 -8.01 -7.64
CA ALA A 221 13.26 -6.57 -7.36
C ALA A 221 11.86 -5.97 -7.20
N ASP A 222 10.93 -6.38 -8.06
CA ASP A 222 9.55 -5.91 -8.06
C ASP A 222 8.79 -6.34 -6.79
N VAL A 223 9.00 -7.56 -6.30
CA VAL A 223 8.46 -8.01 -5.00
C VAL A 223 8.96 -7.15 -3.85
N ALA A 224 10.26 -6.82 -3.82
CA ALA A 224 10.82 -5.94 -2.80
C ALA A 224 10.20 -4.54 -2.85
N VAL A 225 10.01 -3.97 -4.04
CA VAL A 225 9.34 -2.67 -4.21
C VAL A 225 7.90 -2.73 -3.71
N MET A 226 7.12 -3.74 -4.11
CA MET A 226 5.74 -3.89 -3.66
C MET A 226 5.65 -3.98 -2.13
N ALA A 227 6.50 -4.79 -1.50
CA ALA A 227 6.51 -4.98 -0.06
C ALA A 227 6.85 -3.68 0.69
N ILE A 228 7.89 -2.96 0.26
CA ILE A 228 8.27 -1.68 0.88
C ILE A 228 7.18 -0.63 0.66
N THR A 229 6.61 -0.55 -0.54
CA THR A 229 5.57 0.43 -0.85
C THR A 229 4.33 0.18 0.02
N ALA A 230 3.89 -1.08 0.16
CA ALA A 230 2.77 -1.47 1.01
C ALA A 230 2.93 -1.05 2.47
N ALA A 231 4.13 -1.17 3.03
CA ALA A 231 4.42 -0.79 4.42
C ALA A 231 4.21 0.71 4.71
N ILE A 232 4.36 1.58 3.70
CA ILE A 232 4.26 3.04 3.82
C ILE A 232 2.79 3.52 3.72
N ALA A 233 1.88 2.74 3.11
CA ALA A 233 0.53 3.22 2.75
C ALA A 233 -0.48 3.30 3.89
N ILE A 234 -0.36 2.41 4.87
CA ILE A 234 -1.41 2.12 5.87
C ILE A 234 -1.65 3.24 6.89
N PRO A 235 -0.63 3.93 7.44
CA PRO A 235 -0.83 4.91 8.52
C PRO A 235 -1.79 6.07 8.18
N THR A 236 -1.95 6.42 6.89
CA THR A 236 -2.74 7.58 6.45
C THR A 236 -4.26 7.41 6.64
N LEU A 237 -4.74 6.17 6.76
CA LEU A 237 -6.18 5.87 6.83
C LEU A 237 -6.75 5.84 8.25
N GLN A 238 -5.87 5.70 9.25
CA GLN A 238 -6.25 5.59 10.66
C GLN A 238 -7.15 6.75 11.14
N PRO A 239 -6.89 8.03 10.82
CA PRO A 239 -7.72 9.13 11.31
C PRO A 239 -9.18 9.06 10.83
N ILE A 240 -9.37 8.65 9.57
CA ILE A 240 -10.71 8.46 8.99
C ILE A 240 -11.42 7.31 9.70
N MET A 241 -10.76 6.16 9.83
CA MET A 241 -11.35 4.97 10.46
C MET A 241 -11.73 5.22 11.92
N GLN A 242 -10.98 6.06 12.64
CA GLN A 242 -11.30 6.40 14.03
C GLN A 242 -12.47 7.37 14.15
N ARG A 243 -12.50 8.42 13.33
CA ARG A 243 -13.49 9.51 13.44
C ARG A 243 -14.81 9.22 12.72
N CYS A 244 -14.76 8.49 11.61
CA CYS A 244 -15.93 8.12 10.83
C CYS A 244 -16.55 6.78 11.23
N ARG A 245 -16.11 6.19 12.34
CA ARG A 245 -16.75 5.03 12.94
C ARG A 245 -17.73 5.48 14.02
N ALA A 246 -18.96 4.99 13.94
CA ALA A 246 -19.89 5.10 15.05
C ALA A 246 -19.45 4.15 16.17
N GLN A 247 -18.99 4.68 17.31
CA GLN A 247 -18.63 3.86 18.48
C GLN A 247 -19.88 3.37 19.22
N VAL A 248 -20.92 4.20 19.30
CA VAL A 248 -22.26 3.89 19.84
C VAL A 248 -23.30 4.72 19.08
N GLY A 249 -24.38 4.11 18.59
CA GLY A 249 -25.47 4.81 17.89
C GLY A 249 -25.14 5.25 16.46
N ALA A 250 -25.81 6.28 15.95
CA ALA A 250 -25.55 6.86 14.64
C ALA A 250 -24.63 8.08 14.75
N LEU A 251 -23.78 8.31 13.75
CA LEU A 251 -23.00 9.55 13.65
C LEU A 251 -23.93 10.78 13.56
N PRO A 252 -23.60 11.90 14.23
CA PRO A 252 -24.26 13.18 14.01
C PRO A 252 -24.31 13.54 12.52
N ALA A 253 -25.38 14.21 12.07
CA ALA A 253 -25.65 14.42 10.65
C ALA A 253 -24.53 15.20 9.94
N ASP A 254 -24.01 16.24 10.59
CA ASP A 254 -22.86 17.04 10.13
C ASP A 254 -21.58 16.22 10.03
N ALA A 255 -21.28 15.43 11.07
CA ALA A 255 -20.13 14.52 11.08
C ALA A 255 -20.25 13.47 9.97
N ARG A 256 -21.45 12.91 9.76
CA ARG A 256 -21.74 11.97 8.68
C ARG A 256 -21.54 12.61 7.31
N THR A 257 -22.01 13.83 7.10
CA THR A 257 -21.82 14.56 5.84
C THR A 257 -20.34 14.78 5.53
N ALA A 258 -19.55 15.21 6.52
CA ALA A 258 -18.10 15.38 6.36
C ALA A 258 -17.40 14.05 6.05
N CYS A 259 -17.69 13.00 6.81
CA CYS A 259 -17.16 11.65 6.59
C CYS A 259 -17.53 11.10 5.20
N LYS A 260 -18.77 11.27 4.77
CA LYS A 260 -19.25 10.84 3.46
C LYS A 260 -18.51 11.56 2.32
N ARG A 261 -18.20 12.85 2.48
CA ARG A 261 -17.37 13.61 1.52
C ARG A 261 -15.96 13.04 1.44
N ILE A 262 -15.30 12.82 2.59
CA ILE A 262 -13.96 12.23 2.62
C ILE A 262 -13.96 10.82 2.00
N TYR A 263 -14.94 9.97 2.32
CA TYR A 263 -15.07 8.65 1.69
C TYR A 263 -15.34 8.71 0.20
N THR A 264 -16.06 9.72 -0.29
CA THR A 264 -16.28 9.91 -1.74
C THR A 264 -14.95 10.17 -2.45
N LEU A 265 -14.09 10.99 -1.87
CA LEU A 265 -12.75 11.27 -2.40
C LEU A 265 -11.86 10.03 -2.30
N LEU A 266 -11.83 9.36 -1.13
CA LEU A 266 -11.04 8.15 -0.90
C LEU A 266 -11.44 7.00 -1.84
N ALA A 267 -12.74 6.82 -2.10
CA ALA A 267 -13.22 5.79 -3.03
C ALA A 267 -12.86 6.08 -4.49
N ALA A 268 -12.52 7.33 -4.84
CA ALA A 268 -12.12 7.75 -6.17
C ALA A 268 -10.59 7.71 -6.37
N ASP A 269 -9.83 7.42 -5.31
CA ASP A 269 -8.39 7.17 -5.42
C ASP A 269 -8.17 5.71 -5.86
N ASP A 270 -7.68 5.56 -7.09
CA ASP A 270 -7.43 4.26 -7.70
C ASP A 270 -6.00 3.74 -7.43
N SER A 271 -5.16 4.52 -6.72
CA SER A 271 -3.76 4.16 -6.48
C SER A 271 -3.58 2.89 -5.65
N ILE A 272 -4.38 2.72 -4.59
CA ILE A 272 -4.32 1.57 -3.67
C ILE A 272 -5.72 1.06 -3.31
N MET A 273 -5.89 -0.25 -3.29
CA MET A 273 -7.22 -0.89 -3.18
C MET A 273 -7.90 -0.67 -1.82
N ILE A 274 -7.13 -0.40 -0.76
CA ILE A 274 -7.64 -0.29 0.61
C ILE A 274 -8.57 0.91 0.80
N GLY A 275 -8.37 1.98 0.04
CA GLY A 275 -9.24 3.16 0.08
C GLY A 275 -10.68 2.83 -0.33
N PRO A 276 -10.89 2.34 -1.57
CA PRO A 276 -12.19 1.84 -2.02
C PRO A 276 -12.79 0.75 -1.13
N ALA A 277 -11.97 -0.18 -0.62
CA ALA A 277 -12.42 -1.27 0.27
C ALA A 277 -13.10 -0.74 1.55
N ILE A 278 -12.59 0.36 2.13
CA ILE A 278 -13.16 0.98 3.33
C ILE A 278 -14.33 1.89 2.98
N ALA A 279 -14.19 2.69 1.92
CA ALA A 279 -15.12 3.78 1.61
C ALA A 279 -16.43 3.30 0.96
N LEU A 280 -16.36 2.39 -0.02
CA LEU A 280 -17.54 2.00 -0.81
C LEU A 280 -18.68 1.40 0.03
N PRO A 281 -18.43 0.50 1.01
CA PRO A 281 -19.49 0.02 1.89
C PRO A 281 -20.22 1.13 2.65
N GLN A 282 -19.49 2.12 3.15
CA GLN A 282 -20.07 3.25 3.88
C GLN A 282 -20.89 4.16 2.97
N LEU A 283 -20.42 4.39 1.74
CA LEU A 283 -21.16 5.20 0.75
C LEU A 283 -22.50 4.56 0.36
N VAL A 284 -22.56 3.22 0.23
CA VAL A 284 -23.83 2.52 0.00
C VAL A 284 -24.79 2.69 1.18
N GLN A 285 -24.29 2.55 2.42
CA GLN A 285 -25.09 2.67 3.63
C GLN A 285 -25.60 4.11 3.86
N TRP A 286 -24.76 5.11 3.59
CA TRP A 286 -25.05 6.53 3.87
C TRP A 286 -25.60 7.31 2.66
N ALA A 287 -25.95 6.63 1.57
CA ALA A 287 -26.60 7.28 0.44
C ALA A 287 -27.90 7.97 0.86
N ASP A 288 -28.08 9.24 0.46
CA ASP A 288 -29.21 10.09 0.83
C ASP A 288 -30.45 9.83 -0.06
N GLY A 289 -30.29 9.06 -1.14
CA GLY A 289 -31.37 8.65 -2.04
C GLY A 289 -30.95 7.53 -3.00
N ASP A 290 -31.91 7.04 -3.78
CA ASP A 290 -31.72 5.83 -4.60
C ASP A 290 -30.67 6.02 -5.70
N VAL A 291 -30.64 7.16 -6.38
CA VAL A 291 -29.66 7.44 -7.44
C VAL A 291 -28.22 7.35 -6.91
N GLU A 292 -27.97 7.93 -5.75
CA GLU A 292 -26.65 7.87 -5.11
C GLU A 292 -26.33 6.45 -4.62
N ARG A 293 -27.32 5.75 -4.07
CA ARG A 293 -27.17 4.39 -3.58
C ARG A 293 -26.82 3.43 -4.72
N GLU A 294 -27.51 3.53 -5.85
CA GLU A 294 -27.26 2.70 -7.03
C GLU A 294 -25.89 3.00 -7.64
N ALA A 295 -25.47 4.28 -7.71
CA ALA A 295 -24.12 4.62 -8.15
C ALA A 295 -23.03 4.04 -7.22
N ALA A 296 -23.23 4.10 -5.90
CA ALA A 296 -22.32 3.53 -4.94
C ALA A 296 -22.29 1.98 -5.01
N ARG A 297 -23.46 1.35 -5.22
CA ARG A 297 -23.59 -0.11 -5.40
C ARG A 297 -22.86 -0.57 -6.64
N GLU A 298 -22.99 0.14 -7.76
CA GLU A 298 -22.28 -0.22 -8.99
C GLU A 298 -20.76 -0.16 -8.82
N ARG A 299 -20.26 0.89 -8.16
CA ARG A 299 -18.82 0.99 -7.82
C ARG A 299 -18.37 -0.13 -6.89
N LEU A 300 -19.17 -0.46 -5.87
CA LEU A 300 -18.91 -1.61 -4.98
C LEU A 300 -18.91 -2.93 -5.75
N ARG A 301 -19.82 -3.12 -6.71
CA ARG A 301 -19.90 -4.33 -7.55
C ARG A 301 -18.63 -4.49 -8.40
N GLN A 302 -18.16 -3.43 -9.05
CA GLN A 302 -16.93 -3.44 -9.85
C GLN A 302 -15.70 -3.73 -8.98
N PHE A 303 -15.59 -3.06 -7.83
CA PHE A 303 -14.52 -3.31 -6.86
C PHE A 303 -14.53 -4.76 -6.38
N ALA A 304 -15.68 -5.25 -5.90
CA ALA A 304 -15.82 -6.60 -5.36
C ALA A 304 -15.51 -7.67 -6.41
N TRP A 305 -15.88 -7.45 -7.68
CA TRP A 305 -15.51 -8.34 -8.78
C TRP A 305 -14.01 -8.51 -8.91
N ALA A 306 -13.28 -7.40 -9.04
CA ALA A 306 -11.84 -7.43 -9.19
C ALA A 306 -11.18 -8.06 -7.96
N TYR A 307 -11.59 -7.63 -6.76
CA TYR A 307 -11.05 -8.13 -5.50
C TYR A 307 -11.28 -9.62 -5.30
N GLU A 308 -12.53 -10.08 -5.38
CA GLU A 308 -12.86 -11.48 -5.09
C GLU A 308 -12.27 -12.42 -6.14
N ASN A 309 -12.27 -12.06 -7.43
CA ASN A 309 -11.67 -12.92 -8.45
C ASN A 309 -10.14 -13.00 -8.30
N VAL A 310 -9.45 -11.92 -7.95
CA VAL A 310 -8.00 -11.99 -7.68
C VAL A 310 -7.71 -12.81 -6.42
N MET A 311 -8.49 -12.63 -5.35
CA MET A 311 -8.37 -13.48 -4.16
C MET A 311 -8.61 -14.96 -4.47
N GLN A 312 -9.59 -15.27 -5.33
CA GLN A 312 -9.83 -16.63 -5.80
C GLN A 312 -8.68 -17.17 -6.67
N LEU A 313 -8.02 -16.34 -7.49
CA LEU A 313 -6.81 -16.73 -8.21
C LEU A 313 -5.68 -17.13 -7.25
N TYR A 314 -5.53 -16.43 -6.12
CA TYR A 314 -4.51 -16.78 -5.13
C TYR A 314 -4.77 -18.12 -4.43
N GLN A 315 -6.01 -18.62 -4.44
CA GLN A 315 -6.37 -19.96 -3.93
C GLN A 315 -6.11 -21.09 -4.95
N ARG A 316 -5.84 -20.77 -6.22
CA ARG A 316 -5.54 -21.78 -7.25
C ARG A 316 -4.10 -22.27 -7.14
N PRO A 317 -3.79 -23.50 -7.60
CA PRO A 317 -2.41 -23.96 -7.72
C PRO A 317 -1.56 -22.98 -8.53
N ALA A 318 -0.28 -22.82 -8.17
CA ALA A 318 0.61 -21.85 -8.81
C ALA A 318 0.71 -22.03 -10.34
N ALA A 319 0.67 -23.28 -10.84
CA ALA A 319 0.69 -23.59 -12.26
C ALA A 319 -0.60 -23.21 -13.02
N ALA A 320 -1.70 -22.91 -12.31
CA ALA A 320 -3.00 -22.57 -12.87
C ALA A 320 -3.33 -21.07 -12.77
N ARG A 321 -2.38 -20.25 -12.32
CA ARG A 321 -2.45 -18.79 -12.28
C ARG A 321 -1.31 -18.20 -13.09
N HIS A 322 -1.49 -16.99 -13.57
CA HIS A 322 -0.47 -16.25 -14.31
C HIS A 322 -0.40 -14.82 -13.80
N LEU A 323 0.78 -14.39 -13.34
CA LEU A 323 1.05 -12.99 -13.05
C LEU A 323 1.76 -12.36 -14.26
N PRO A 324 1.19 -11.33 -14.89
CA PRO A 324 1.83 -10.62 -15.99
C PRO A 324 3.22 -10.12 -15.60
N ALA A 325 4.18 -10.18 -16.51
CA ALA A 325 5.55 -9.71 -16.25
C ALA A 325 5.63 -8.20 -16.00
N ASP A 326 4.66 -7.43 -16.50
CA ASP A 326 4.52 -5.99 -16.32
C ASP A 326 3.54 -5.61 -15.20
N TYR A 327 3.13 -6.56 -14.35
CA TYR A 327 2.14 -6.31 -13.29
C TYR A 327 2.54 -5.15 -12.38
N VAL A 328 3.80 -5.10 -11.94
CA VAL A 328 4.28 -4.03 -11.06
C VAL A 328 4.37 -2.68 -11.79
N ASP A 329 4.66 -2.68 -13.09
CA ASP A 329 4.60 -1.45 -13.88
C ASP A 329 3.17 -0.90 -13.96
N VAL A 330 2.18 -1.77 -14.19
CA VAL A 330 0.76 -1.37 -14.21
C VAL A 330 0.32 -0.90 -12.83
N PHE A 331 0.72 -1.60 -11.77
CA PHE A 331 0.43 -1.23 -10.38
C PHE A 331 0.97 0.16 -10.02
N LEU A 332 2.22 0.44 -10.37
CA LEU A 332 2.85 1.73 -10.07
C LEU A 332 2.35 2.86 -10.96
N ARG A 333 1.92 2.58 -12.20
CA ARG A 333 1.47 3.61 -13.15
C ARG A 333 -0.03 3.91 -13.01
N ASP A 334 -0.85 2.86 -12.95
CA ASP A 334 -2.31 2.93 -13.08
C ASP A 334 -3.04 2.58 -11.78
N GLY A 335 -2.31 2.13 -10.76
CA GLY A 335 -2.85 1.78 -9.45
C GLY A 335 -3.22 0.31 -9.30
N GLU A 336 -3.44 -0.09 -8.05
CA GLU A 336 -3.62 -1.50 -7.68
C GLU A 336 -4.84 -2.15 -8.32
N LEU A 337 -5.98 -1.45 -8.36
CA LEU A 337 -7.21 -1.99 -8.95
C LEU A 337 -7.06 -2.22 -10.47
N ALA A 338 -6.30 -1.37 -11.15
CA ALA A 338 -5.98 -1.55 -12.57
C ALA A 338 -5.06 -2.77 -12.78
N ALA A 339 -4.04 -2.93 -11.94
CA ALA A 339 -3.15 -4.10 -11.97
C ALA A 339 -3.91 -5.42 -11.69
N MET A 340 -4.85 -5.41 -10.75
CA MET A 340 -5.73 -6.54 -10.48
C MET A 340 -6.57 -6.93 -11.70
N ARG A 341 -7.20 -5.96 -12.36
CA ARG A 341 -7.95 -6.21 -13.60
C ARG A 341 -7.06 -6.74 -14.73
N HIS A 342 -5.84 -6.22 -14.84
CA HIS A 342 -4.83 -6.70 -15.81
C HIS A 342 -4.47 -8.16 -15.54
N GLN A 343 -4.25 -8.53 -14.28
CA GLN A 343 -4.03 -9.92 -13.88
C GLN A 343 -5.23 -10.81 -14.22
N LEU A 344 -6.47 -10.36 -13.95
CA LEU A 344 -7.67 -11.13 -14.31
C LEU A 344 -7.72 -11.44 -15.81
N GLN A 345 -7.49 -10.42 -16.65
CA GLN A 345 -7.49 -10.58 -18.10
C GLN A 345 -6.44 -11.58 -18.57
N ALA A 346 -5.24 -11.54 -17.97
CA ALA A 346 -4.16 -12.48 -18.26
C ALA A 346 -4.47 -13.93 -17.85
N ASN A 347 -5.46 -14.14 -16.97
CA ASN A 347 -5.97 -15.44 -16.55
C ASN A 347 -7.29 -15.83 -17.25
N GLY A 348 -7.69 -15.10 -18.31
CA GLY A 348 -8.92 -15.36 -19.05
C GLY A 348 -10.20 -15.02 -18.27
N ILE A 349 -10.10 -14.21 -17.20
CA ILE A 349 -11.23 -13.71 -16.43
C ILE A 349 -11.53 -12.29 -16.90
N ALA A 350 -12.81 -11.96 -17.09
CA ALA A 350 -13.20 -10.61 -17.48
C ALA A 350 -12.73 -9.58 -16.43
N GLY A 351 -12.24 -8.42 -16.86
CA GLY A 351 -11.84 -7.34 -15.94
C GLY A 351 -13.02 -6.66 -15.25
N GLU A 352 -14.24 -6.84 -15.77
CA GLU A 352 -15.47 -6.23 -15.27
C GLU A 352 -16.53 -7.31 -14.98
N PRO A 353 -17.40 -7.08 -13.98
CA PRO A 353 -18.42 -8.05 -13.61
C PRO A 353 -19.52 -8.19 -14.67
N PRO A 354 -19.91 -9.44 -15.04
CA PRO A 354 -21.07 -9.69 -15.87
C PRO A 354 -22.35 -9.05 -15.33
N ALA A 355 -23.33 -8.80 -16.21
CA ALA A 355 -24.62 -8.28 -15.80
C ALA A 355 -25.29 -9.21 -14.77
N GLY A 356 -25.79 -8.62 -13.66
CA GLY A 356 -26.45 -9.36 -12.59
C GLY A 356 -25.51 -10.17 -11.68
N TRP A 357 -24.18 -10.11 -11.88
CA TRP A 357 -23.24 -10.75 -10.96
C TRP A 357 -23.35 -10.17 -9.55
N LEU A 358 -23.26 -11.03 -8.54
CA LEU A 358 -23.21 -10.69 -7.12
C LEU A 358 -21.97 -11.33 -6.46
N PRO A 359 -21.35 -10.63 -5.50
CA PRO A 359 -20.19 -11.12 -4.75
C PRO A 359 -20.52 -12.32 -3.87
N ASP A 360 -19.52 -13.14 -3.59
CA ASP A 360 -19.58 -14.24 -2.64
C ASP A 360 -19.48 -13.76 -1.19
N SER A 361 -18.84 -12.61 -0.96
CA SER A 361 -18.83 -11.96 0.36
C SER A 361 -20.27 -11.67 0.82
N PRO A 362 -20.74 -12.25 1.94
CA PRO A 362 -22.09 -11.98 2.45
C PRO A 362 -22.32 -10.50 2.75
N GLU A 363 -21.28 -9.80 3.21
CA GLU A 363 -21.34 -8.37 3.54
C GLU A 363 -21.52 -7.51 2.29
N HIS A 364 -20.71 -7.74 1.24
CA HIS A 364 -20.88 -7.03 -0.02
C HIS A 364 -22.22 -7.37 -0.67
N ARG A 365 -22.63 -8.64 -0.66
CA ARG A 365 -23.90 -9.09 -1.24
C ARG A 365 -25.07 -8.39 -0.57
N ALA A 366 -25.08 -8.32 0.75
CA ALA A 366 -26.11 -7.62 1.51
C ALA A 366 -26.22 -6.13 1.15
N LEU A 367 -25.08 -5.47 0.91
CA LEU A 367 -25.06 -4.06 0.48
C LEU A 367 -25.61 -3.88 -0.94
N LEU A 368 -25.32 -4.81 -1.85
CA LEU A 368 -25.80 -4.75 -3.23
C LEU A 368 -27.30 -5.09 -3.34
N THR A 369 -27.80 -6.06 -2.59
CA THR A 369 -29.22 -6.49 -2.67
C THR A 369 -30.12 -5.72 -1.71
N GLY A 370 -29.58 -5.20 -0.59
CA GLY A 370 -30.35 -4.65 0.52
C GLY A 370 -30.93 -5.72 1.45
N GLU A 371 -30.66 -7.01 1.20
CA GLU A 371 -31.06 -8.11 2.06
C GLU A 371 -30.01 -8.33 3.14
N PRO A 372 -30.39 -8.65 4.39
CA PRO A 372 -29.42 -8.94 5.44
C PRO A 372 -28.57 -10.18 5.06
N PRO A 373 -27.30 -10.26 5.51
CA PRO A 373 -26.48 -11.43 5.22
C PRO A 373 -27.17 -12.68 5.76
N THR A 374 -27.42 -13.66 4.88
CA THR A 374 -27.93 -14.97 5.29
C THR A 374 -26.90 -15.63 6.19
N ALA A 375 -27.29 -16.00 7.41
CA ALA A 375 -26.42 -16.73 8.33
C ALA A 375 -25.92 -18.03 7.67
N PRO A 376 -24.66 -18.43 7.93
CA PRO A 376 -24.05 -19.62 7.33
C PRO A 376 -24.75 -20.93 7.69
#